data_AF-A0A959GF90-F1
#
_entry.id   AF-A0A959GF90-F1
#
_cell.length_a   1.000
_cell.length_b   1.000
_cell.length_c   1.000
_cell.angle_alpha   90.00
_cell.angle_beta   90.00
_cell.angle_gamma   90.00
#
_symmetry.space_group_name_H-M   'P 1'
#
loop_
_entity.id
_entity.type
_entity.pdbx_description
1 polymer ?
#
loop_
_entity_poly.entity_id
_entity_poly.type
_entity_poly.pdbx_seq_one_letter_code
_entity_poly.pdbx_strand_id
1 'polypeptide(L)'
;MHKSTLVQAFRSLSKKDIRELRKLVRSPYFNQREDVIRLFDYLVEAIGQEEEALHRERAYAFVFPGQPYDDAWMKLVMHFLLNNIRQYFALQEVEADDAGLQLHLVRALRRRGLDKLFEKEIKNLEQQQEQQPYRNVGYYYHNYQLQLERYEYDHRQRRSGRMNLQELAEELTIFYL
;
A
#
# COMPACT_ATOMS: atom_id res chain seq x y z
N MET A 1 -9.47 12.61 22.55
CA MET A 1 -9.20 11.80 21.34
C MET A 1 -9.33 10.30 21.54
N HIS A 2 -9.41 9.82 22.78
CA HIS A 2 -9.33 8.41 23.16
C HIS A 2 -10.21 7.43 22.33
N LYS A 3 -11.45 7.81 22.00
CA LYS A 3 -12.38 6.98 21.20
C LYS A 3 -12.29 7.16 19.68
N SER A 4 -11.33 7.95 19.20
CA SER A 4 -11.22 8.23 17.76
C SER A 4 -10.63 7.03 16.99
N THR A 5 -11.04 6.87 15.73
CA THR A 5 -10.48 5.89 14.80
C THR A 5 -8.96 6.02 14.67
N LEU A 6 -8.42 7.24 14.80
CA LEU A 6 -6.98 7.48 14.81
C LEU A 6 -6.28 6.75 15.96
N VAL A 7 -6.79 6.91 17.19
CA VAL A 7 -6.19 6.25 18.36
C VAL A 7 -6.33 4.73 18.27
N GLN A 8 -7.47 4.23 17.77
CA GLN A 8 -7.67 2.79 17.55
C GLN A 8 -6.65 2.23 16.53
N ALA A 9 -6.50 2.88 15.37
CA ALA A 9 -5.53 2.48 14.35
C ALA A 9 -4.09 2.59 14.84
N PHE A 10 -3.77 3.60 15.65
CA PHE A 10 -2.43 3.74 16.20
C PHE A 10 -2.11 2.66 17.24
N ARG A 11 -3.09 2.27 18.07
CA ARG A 11 -2.92 1.21 19.07
C ARG A 11 -2.71 -0.18 18.47
N SER A 12 -3.11 -0.41 17.22
CA SER A 12 -2.82 -1.68 16.54
C SER A 12 -1.39 -1.77 16.01
N LEU A 13 -0.62 -0.68 16.03
CA LEU A 13 0.76 -0.66 15.55
C LEU A 13 1.70 -1.36 16.54
N SER A 14 2.49 -2.30 16.05
CA SER A 14 3.60 -2.87 16.80
C SER A 14 4.76 -1.86 16.91
N LYS A 15 5.75 -2.18 17.76
CA LYS A 15 7.00 -1.39 17.83
C LYS A 15 7.73 -1.35 16.48
N LYS A 16 7.62 -2.41 15.66
CA LYS A 16 8.18 -2.42 14.30
C LYS A 16 7.42 -1.42 13.44
N ASP A 17 6.09 -1.46 13.47
CA ASP A 17 5.25 -0.57 12.67
C ASP A 17 5.48 0.90 13.00
N ILE A 18 5.59 1.25 14.28
CA ILE A 18 5.89 2.62 14.70
C ILE A 18 7.20 3.11 14.09
N ARG A 19 8.24 2.27 14.00
CA ARG A 19 9.53 2.65 13.41
C ARG A 19 9.45 2.85 11.90
N GLU A 20 8.72 2.02 11.18
CA GLU A 20 8.57 2.14 9.73
C GLU A 20 7.61 3.27 9.35
N LEU A 21 6.46 3.37 10.02
CA LEU A 21 5.52 4.49 9.87
C LEU A 21 6.20 5.84 10.17
N ARG A 22 7.14 5.89 11.14
CA ARG A 22 7.94 7.09 11.41
C ARG A 22 8.71 7.56 10.17
N LYS A 23 9.28 6.65 9.39
CA LYS A 23 9.98 6.98 8.14
C LYS A 23 9.00 7.51 7.10
N LEU A 24 7.83 6.87 6.98
CA LEU A 24 6.78 7.29 6.05
C LEU A 24 6.26 8.69 6.38
N VAL A 25 5.86 8.96 7.62
CA VAL A 25 5.30 10.25 8.06
C VAL A 25 6.31 11.41 7.91
N ARG A 26 7.61 11.12 7.97
CA ARG A 26 8.68 12.10 7.77
C ARG A 26 9.18 12.17 6.33
N SER A 27 8.69 11.32 5.43
CA SER A 27 9.10 11.33 4.03
C SER A 27 8.39 12.45 3.27
N PRO A 28 9.11 13.35 2.59
CA PRO A 28 8.52 14.43 1.78
C PRO A 28 7.61 13.95 0.65
N TYR A 29 7.74 12.67 0.26
CA TYR A 29 6.89 12.04 -0.74
C TYR A 29 5.49 11.73 -0.19
N PHE A 30 5.38 11.37 1.09
CA PHE A 30 4.11 10.97 1.73
C PHE A 30 3.49 12.09 2.56
N ASN A 31 4.31 12.92 3.20
CA ASN A 31 3.84 14.00 4.05
C ASN A 31 4.81 15.19 4.02
N GLN A 32 4.26 16.39 3.85
CA GLN A 32 4.99 17.66 3.89
C GLN A 32 4.59 18.52 5.10
N ARG A 33 3.65 18.04 5.93
CA ARG A 33 3.12 18.81 7.05
C ARG A 33 3.83 18.49 8.35
N GLU A 34 4.44 19.50 8.95
CA GLU A 34 5.14 19.41 10.22
C GLU A 34 4.19 19.12 11.40
N ASP A 35 2.97 19.65 11.37
CA ASP A 35 1.97 19.42 12.41
C ASP A 35 1.57 17.93 12.53
N VAL A 36 1.53 17.22 11.40
CA VAL A 36 1.29 15.77 11.34
C VAL A 36 2.45 14.99 11.97
N ILE A 37 3.70 15.41 11.73
CA ILE A 37 4.89 14.80 12.35
C ILE A 37 4.84 14.98 13.86
N ARG A 38 4.52 16.19 14.34
CA ARG A 38 4.39 16.47 15.77
C ARG A 38 3.27 15.67 16.42
N LEU A 39 2.11 15.54 15.77
CA LEU A 39 1.02 14.74 16.31
C LEU A 39 1.40 13.25 16.37
N PHE A 40 2.11 12.75 15.36
CA PHE A 40 2.63 11.39 15.39
C PHE A 40 3.57 11.18 16.58
N ASP A 41 4.56 12.06 16.77
CA ASP A 41 5.51 11.95 17.87
C ASP A 41 4.83 12.04 19.24
N TYR A 42 3.84 12.93 19.39
CA TYR A 42 3.02 13.01 20.59
C TYR A 42 2.31 11.69 20.90
N LEU A 43 1.68 11.07 19.89
CA LEU A 43 0.94 9.82 20.07
C LEU A 43 1.85 8.63 20.39
N VAL A 44 3.09 8.61 19.89
CA VAL A 44 4.08 7.57 20.26
C VAL A 44 4.30 7.54 21.77
N GLU A 45 4.41 8.72 22.39
CA GLU A 45 4.65 8.84 23.83
C GLU A 45 3.35 8.66 24.65
N ALA A 46 2.23 9.17 24.15
CA ALA A 46 0.97 9.23 24.90
C ALA A 46 0.19 7.90 24.96
N ILE A 47 0.36 6.97 24.01
CA ILE A 47 -0.53 5.80 23.90
C ILE A 47 -0.35 4.74 25.00
N GLY A 48 0.78 4.77 25.70
CA GLY A 48 1.04 3.95 26.89
C GLY A 48 0.78 4.66 28.21
N GLN A 49 0.30 5.91 28.19
CA GLN A 49 0.02 6.71 29.38
C GLN A 49 -1.47 6.71 29.74
N GLU A 50 -1.83 7.46 30.79
CA GLU A 50 -3.22 7.66 31.22
C GLU A 50 -4.08 8.26 30.09
N GLU A 51 -5.39 7.97 30.09
CA GLU A 51 -6.32 8.43 29.05
C GLU A 51 -6.34 9.96 28.87
N GLU A 52 -6.00 10.71 29.92
CA GLU A 52 -5.94 12.17 29.89
C GLU A 52 -4.82 12.70 28.99
N ALA A 53 -3.73 11.92 28.81
CA ALA A 53 -2.70 12.20 27.81
C ALA A 53 -3.23 12.10 26.37
N LEU A 54 -4.43 11.56 26.15
CA LEU A 54 -5.10 11.52 24.86
C LEU A 54 -6.21 12.57 24.76
N HIS A 55 -6.23 13.59 25.63
CA HIS A 55 -7.14 14.73 25.47
C HIS A 55 -6.73 15.61 24.29
N ARG A 56 -7.71 16.12 23.53
CA ARG A 56 -7.43 16.89 22.31
C ARG A 56 -6.69 18.18 22.59
N GLU A 57 -7.04 18.86 23.68
CA GLU A 57 -6.41 20.13 24.06
C GLU A 57 -4.93 19.96 24.40
N ARG A 58 -4.58 18.88 25.11
CA ARG A 58 -3.18 18.56 25.43
C ARG A 58 -2.38 18.23 24.17
N ALA A 59 -2.94 17.39 23.29
CA ALA A 59 -2.34 17.08 22.00
C ALA A 59 -2.16 18.35 21.14
N TYR A 60 -3.18 19.21 21.11
CA TYR A 60 -3.14 20.46 20.36
C TYR A 60 -2.06 21.41 20.89
N ALA A 61 -1.94 21.57 22.20
CA ALA A 61 -0.90 22.41 22.80
C ALA A 61 0.53 21.92 22.46
N PHE A 62 0.72 20.62 22.29
CA PHE A 62 2.00 20.05 21.83
C PHE A 62 2.23 20.30 20.32
N VAL A 63 1.20 20.09 19.50
CA VAL A 63 1.30 20.24 18.04
C VAL A 63 1.47 21.71 17.62
N PHE A 64 0.69 22.59 18.25
CA PHE A 64 0.59 24.03 17.98
C PHE A 64 0.96 24.85 19.24
N PRO A 65 2.24 24.87 19.63
CA PRO A 65 2.67 25.55 20.85
C PRO A 65 2.34 27.04 20.78
N GLY A 66 1.72 27.56 21.85
CA GLY A 66 1.36 28.97 21.99
C GLY A 66 0.10 29.41 21.23
N GLN A 67 -0.61 28.50 20.56
CA GLN A 67 -1.88 28.81 19.89
C GLN A 67 -3.09 28.46 20.76
N PRO A 68 -4.17 29.25 20.73
CA PRO A 68 -5.42 28.87 21.39
C PRO A 68 -6.00 27.61 20.74
N TYR A 69 -6.65 26.77 21.53
CA TYR A 69 -7.21 25.52 21.04
C TYR A 69 -8.21 25.75 19.89
N ASP A 70 -7.98 25.07 18.77
CA ASP A 70 -8.88 25.04 17.63
C ASP A 70 -9.19 23.59 17.23
N ASP A 71 -10.44 23.17 17.45
CA ASP A 71 -10.90 21.81 17.18
C ASP A 71 -10.92 21.48 15.67
N ALA A 72 -11.13 22.47 14.80
CA ALA A 72 -11.13 22.27 13.35
C ALA A 72 -9.71 21.95 12.86
N TRP A 73 -8.72 22.71 13.31
CA TRP A 73 -7.31 22.42 13.04
C TRP A 73 -6.90 21.08 13.64
N MET A 74 -7.30 20.77 14.87
CA MET A 74 -6.98 19.48 15.47
C MET A 74 -7.54 18.30 14.65
N LYS A 75 -8.82 18.38 14.25
CA LYS A 75 -9.46 17.36 13.39
C LYS A 75 -8.74 17.22 12.04
N LEU A 76 -8.28 18.33 11.47
CA LEU A 76 -7.55 18.33 10.21
C LEU A 76 -6.23 17.56 10.34
N VAL A 77 -5.41 17.86 11.35
CA VAL A 77 -4.13 17.15 11.58
C VAL A 77 -4.38 15.67 11.87
N MET A 78 -5.39 15.36 12.69
CA MET A 78 -5.78 13.97 12.95
C MET A 78 -6.17 13.23 11.67
N HIS A 79 -6.91 13.87 10.77
CA HIS A 79 -7.31 13.29 9.48
C HIS A 79 -6.08 12.97 8.62
N PHE A 80 -5.15 13.91 8.49
CA PHE A 80 -3.92 13.68 7.73
C PHE A 80 -3.05 12.58 8.33
N LEU A 81 -2.92 12.52 9.66
CA LEU A 81 -2.18 11.43 10.31
C LEU A 81 -2.86 10.08 10.08
N LEU A 82 -4.18 10.01 10.20
CA LEU A 82 -4.94 8.78 9.92
C LEU A 82 -4.75 8.32 8.46
N ASN A 83 -4.70 9.23 7.50
CA ASN A 83 -4.43 8.89 6.11
C ASN A 83 -3.02 8.30 5.93
N ASN A 84 -2.00 8.85 6.60
CA ASN A 84 -0.65 8.28 6.59
C ASN A 84 -0.63 6.85 7.15
N ILE A 85 -1.35 6.60 8.25
CA ILE A 85 -1.46 5.24 8.85
C ILE A 85 -2.15 4.28 7.87
N ARG A 86 -3.24 4.70 7.23
CA ARG A 86 -3.94 3.88 6.22
C ARG A 86 -3.04 3.55 5.04
N GLN A 87 -2.27 4.53 4.56
CA GLN A 87 -1.32 4.31 3.47
C GLN A 87 -0.22 3.34 3.88
N TYR A 88 0.30 3.44 5.11
CA TYR A 88 1.24 2.48 5.66
C TYR A 88 0.66 1.05 5.69
N PHE A 89 -0.57 0.88 6.19
CA PHE A 89 -1.21 -0.44 6.20
C PHE A 89 -1.36 -1.02 4.80
N ALA A 90 -1.83 -0.23 3.83
CA ALA A 90 -1.94 -0.68 2.45
C ALA A 90 -0.58 -1.07 1.85
N LEU A 91 0.48 -0.30 2.15
CA LEU A 91 1.83 -0.63 1.69
C LEU A 91 2.34 -1.94 2.29
N GLN A 92 2.07 -2.20 3.57
CA GLN A 92 2.48 -3.47 4.19
C GLN A 92 1.80 -4.68 3.55
N GLU A 93 0.50 -4.59 3.22
CA GLU A 93 -0.19 -5.67 2.51
C GLU A 93 0.37 -5.88 1.10
N VAL A 94 0.67 -4.79 0.37
CA VAL A 94 1.26 -4.88 -0.97
C VAL A 94 2.69 -5.42 -0.94
N GLU A 95 3.50 -5.01 0.04
CA GLU A 95 4.88 -5.50 0.20
C GLU A 95 4.94 -6.95 0.71
N ALA A 96 3.88 -7.44 1.36
CA ALA A 96 3.79 -8.84 1.78
C ALA A 96 3.45 -9.79 0.62
N ASP A 97 2.82 -9.28 -0.44
CA ASP A 97 2.49 -10.02 -1.66
C ASP A 97 3.54 -9.77 -2.76
N ASP A 98 4.67 -10.48 -2.67
CA ASP A 98 5.77 -10.38 -3.64
C ASP A 98 5.30 -10.61 -5.08
N ALA A 99 4.41 -11.58 -5.31
CA ALA A 99 3.91 -11.91 -6.64
C ALA A 99 3.01 -10.77 -7.19
N GLY A 100 2.10 -10.26 -6.36
CA GLY A 100 1.27 -9.11 -6.70
C GLY A 100 2.09 -7.85 -6.98
N LEU A 101 3.12 -7.59 -6.18
CA LEU A 101 4.03 -6.45 -6.39
C LEU A 101 4.75 -6.55 -7.74
N GLN A 102 5.29 -7.72 -8.09
CA GLN A 102 5.94 -7.93 -9.39
C GLN A 102 4.94 -7.79 -10.56
N LEU A 103 3.71 -8.27 -10.40
CA LEU A 103 2.66 -8.07 -11.40
C LEU A 103 2.33 -6.59 -11.60
N HIS A 104 2.27 -5.80 -10.52
CA HIS A 104 2.10 -4.36 -10.59
C HIS A 104 3.27 -3.66 -11.30
N LEU A 105 4.50 -4.14 -11.10
CA LEU A 105 5.68 -3.65 -11.82
C LEU A 105 5.56 -3.95 -13.32
N VAL A 106 5.26 -5.19 -13.71
CA VAL A 106 5.07 -5.59 -15.11
C VAL A 106 4.01 -4.73 -15.80
N ARG A 107 2.85 -4.53 -15.15
CA ARG A 107 1.79 -3.59 -15.58
C ARG A 107 2.33 -2.18 -15.81
N ALA A 108 3.10 -1.67 -14.85
CA ALA A 108 3.65 -0.33 -14.88
C ALA A 108 4.67 -0.14 -16.03
N LEU A 109 5.50 -1.15 -16.31
CA LEU A 109 6.48 -1.15 -17.40
C LEU A 109 5.80 -1.15 -18.77
N ARG A 110 4.78 -2.00 -18.95
CA ARG A 110 4.00 -2.08 -20.19
C ARG A 110 3.34 -0.75 -20.54
N ARG A 111 2.65 -0.14 -19.56
CA ARG A 111 1.95 1.15 -19.73
C ARG A 111 2.90 2.30 -20.07
N ARG A 112 4.17 2.19 -19.66
CA ARG A 112 5.22 3.19 -19.93
C ARG A 112 6.01 2.94 -21.21
N GLY A 113 5.76 1.85 -21.94
CA GLY A 113 6.51 1.55 -23.15
C GLY A 113 7.90 0.98 -22.93
N LEU A 114 8.22 0.50 -21.72
CA LEU A 114 9.56 0.03 -21.36
C LEU A 114 9.75 -1.44 -21.75
N ASP A 115 9.70 -1.71 -23.04
CA ASP A 115 9.54 -3.05 -23.61
C ASP A 115 10.65 -4.04 -23.21
N LYS A 116 11.92 -3.61 -23.20
CA LYS A 116 13.04 -4.46 -22.77
C LYS A 116 12.94 -4.88 -21.29
N LEU A 117 12.50 -3.95 -20.44
CA LEU A 117 12.32 -4.23 -19.01
C LEU A 117 11.08 -5.11 -18.81
N PHE A 118 9.97 -4.81 -19.49
CA PHE A 118 8.76 -5.61 -19.44
C PHE A 118 9.04 -7.08 -19.78
N GLU A 119 9.68 -7.35 -20.93
CA GLU A 119 10.00 -8.70 -21.40
C GLU A 119 10.89 -9.48 -20.43
N LYS A 120 11.79 -8.78 -19.73
CA LYS A 120 12.65 -9.40 -18.72
C LYS A 120 11.83 -9.75 -17.48
N GLU A 121 11.10 -8.78 -16.92
CA GLU A 121 10.41 -8.97 -15.65
C GLU A 121 9.19 -9.90 -15.78
N ILE A 122 8.45 -9.88 -16.90
CA ILE A 122 7.34 -10.82 -17.10
C ILE A 122 7.83 -12.27 -17.19
N LYS A 123 8.98 -12.53 -17.83
CA LYS A 123 9.57 -13.88 -17.89
C LYS A 123 10.06 -14.37 -16.53
N ASN A 124 10.65 -13.48 -15.73
CA ASN A 124 11.06 -13.82 -14.38
C ASN A 124 9.84 -14.21 -13.53
N LEU A 125 8.75 -13.44 -13.66
CA LEU A 125 7.52 -13.68 -12.94
C LEU A 125 6.81 -14.97 -13.40
N GLU A 126 6.77 -15.25 -14.71
CA GLU A 126 6.31 -16.52 -15.28
C GLU A 126 7.08 -17.71 -14.68
N GLN A 127 8.41 -17.63 -14.63
CA GLN A 127 9.25 -18.69 -14.05
C GLN A 127 9.03 -18.88 -12.54
N GLN A 128 8.87 -17.79 -11.79
CA GLN A 128 8.56 -17.85 -10.36
C GLN A 128 7.20 -18.49 -10.11
N GLN A 129 6.22 -18.15 -10.96
CA GLN A 129 4.88 -18.71 -10.89
C GLN A 129 4.91 -20.22 -11.19
N GLU A 130 5.59 -20.67 -12.24
CA GLU A 130 5.72 -22.10 -12.57
C GLU A 130 6.38 -22.94 -11.46
N GLN A 131 7.30 -22.32 -10.69
CA GLN A 131 7.99 -22.96 -9.57
C GLN A 131 7.16 -23.02 -8.29
N GLN A 132 5.98 -22.40 -8.25
CA GLN A 132 5.12 -22.49 -7.06
C GLN A 132 4.61 -23.93 -6.84
N PRO A 133 4.81 -24.51 -5.65
CA PRO A 133 4.42 -25.88 -5.38
C PRO A 133 2.90 -26.07 -5.28
N TYR A 134 2.14 -25.02 -4.98
CA TYR A 134 0.70 -25.08 -4.74
C TYR A 134 -0.08 -24.46 -5.91
N ARG A 135 -0.90 -25.28 -6.58
CA ARG A 135 -1.78 -24.86 -7.69
C ARG A 135 -3.22 -24.66 -7.21
N ASN A 136 -3.41 -23.73 -6.28
CA ASN A 136 -4.72 -23.37 -5.76
C ASN A 136 -5.43 -22.32 -6.64
N VAL A 137 -6.62 -21.87 -6.25
CA VAL A 137 -7.38 -20.84 -6.99
C VAL A 137 -6.55 -19.56 -7.21
N GLY A 138 -5.76 -19.14 -6.21
CA GLY A 138 -4.89 -17.97 -6.32
C GLY A 138 -3.80 -18.14 -7.39
N TYR A 139 -3.24 -19.34 -7.54
CA TYR A 139 -2.28 -19.66 -8.60
C TYR A 139 -2.87 -19.43 -10.00
N TYR A 140 -4.05 -19.99 -10.27
CA TYR A 140 -4.69 -19.86 -11.59
C TYR A 140 -5.17 -18.42 -11.85
N TYR A 141 -5.64 -17.71 -10.83
CA TYR A 141 -5.97 -16.29 -10.95
C TYR A 141 -4.73 -15.44 -11.32
N HIS A 142 -3.58 -15.70 -10.70
CA HIS A 142 -2.33 -15.02 -11.05
C HIS A 142 -1.87 -15.37 -12.47
N ASN A 143 -1.95 -16.64 -12.88
CA ASN A 143 -1.66 -17.05 -14.26
C ASN A 143 -2.51 -16.27 -15.27
N TYR A 144 -3.83 -16.22 -15.04
CA TYR A 144 -4.74 -15.45 -15.87
C TYR A 144 -4.29 -13.99 -15.99
N GLN A 145 -3.92 -13.35 -14.88
CA GLN A 145 -3.46 -11.97 -14.89
C GLN A 145 -2.15 -11.79 -15.67
N LEU A 146 -1.20 -12.72 -15.56
CA LEU A 146 0.05 -12.67 -16.34
C LEU A 146 -0.21 -12.80 -17.84
N GLN A 147 -1.05 -13.75 -18.23
CA GLN A 147 -1.42 -13.94 -19.63
C GLN A 147 -2.14 -12.71 -20.18
N LEU A 148 -2.97 -12.05 -19.36
CA LEU A 148 -3.64 -10.81 -19.75
C LEU A 148 -2.64 -9.68 -20.02
N GLU A 149 -1.64 -9.50 -19.15
CA GLU A 149 -0.59 -8.49 -19.37
C GLU A 149 0.22 -8.76 -20.63
N ARG A 150 0.52 -10.03 -20.91
CA ARG A 150 1.23 -10.46 -22.11
C ARG A 150 0.43 -10.19 -23.37
N TYR A 151 -0.86 -10.53 -23.34
CA TYR A 151 -1.80 -10.24 -24.42
C TYR A 151 -1.89 -8.73 -24.70
N GLU A 152 -2.05 -7.90 -23.67
CA GLU A 152 -2.12 -6.44 -23.84
C GLU A 152 -0.82 -5.87 -24.41
N TYR A 153 0.33 -6.43 -24.05
CA TYR A 153 1.62 -6.04 -24.60
C TYR A 153 1.76 -6.42 -26.08
N ASP A 154 1.45 -7.66 -26.46
CA ASP A 154 1.55 -8.13 -27.85
C ASP A 154 0.58 -7.39 -28.78
N HIS A 155 -0.62 -7.09 -28.28
CA HIS A 155 -1.60 -6.25 -28.98
C HIS A 155 -1.03 -4.83 -29.24
N ARG A 156 -0.39 -4.20 -28.24
CA ARG A 156 0.28 -2.90 -28.42
C ARG A 156 1.38 -2.96 -29.48
N GLN A 157 2.11 -4.07 -29.56
CA GLN A 157 3.20 -4.29 -30.53
C GLN A 157 2.70 -4.68 -31.93
N ARG A 158 1.39 -4.79 -32.17
CA ARG A 158 0.78 -5.28 -33.43
C ARG A 158 1.30 -6.66 -33.86
N ARG A 159 1.72 -7.49 -32.90
CA ARG A 159 2.19 -8.86 -33.15
C ARG A 159 0.98 -9.80 -33.20
N SER A 160 0.24 -9.80 -34.31
CA SER A 160 -0.96 -10.63 -34.47
C SER A 160 -0.71 -12.15 -34.48
N GLY A 161 0.55 -12.61 -34.49
CA GLY A 161 0.90 -14.03 -34.62
C GLY A 161 0.93 -14.86 -33.33
N ARG A 162 0.78 -14.24 -32.14
CA ARG A 162 0.83 -14.92 -30.82
C ARG A 162 -0.40 -14.63 -29.94
N MET A 163 -1.58 -14.48 -30.54
CA MET A 163 -2.81 -14.27 -29.77
C MET A 163 -3.31 -15.61 -29.20
N ASN A 164 -2.87 -15.99 -28.00
CA ASN A 164 -3.33 -17.20 -27.31
C ASN A 164 -4.62 -16.92 -26.49
N LEU A 165 -5.68 -16.48 -27.19
CA LEU A 165 -6.99 -16.20 -26.59
C LEU A 165 -7.63 -17.45 -25.95
N GLN A 166 -7.21 -18.63 -26.38
CA GLN A 166 -7.69 -19.90 -25.85
C GLN A 166 -7.18 -20.16 -24.42
N GLU A 167 -5.89 -19.93 -24.16
CA GLU A 167 -5.32 -20.08 -22.80
C GLU A 167 -5.93 -19.08 -21.80
N LEU A 168 -6.21 -17.85 -22.24
CA LEU A 168 -6.92 -16.86 -21.41
C LEU A 168 -8.34 -17.32 -21.03
N ALA A 169 -9.06 -17.91 -21.99
CA ALA A 169 -10.42 -18.42 -21.76
C ALA A 169 -10.42 -19.66 -20.85
N GLU A 170 -9.43 -20.54 -20.99
CA GLU A 170 -9.26 -21.72 -20.15
C GLU A 170 -8.96 -21.35 -18.68
N GLU A 171 -8.04 -20.42 -18.44
CA GLU A 171 -7.70 -19.96 -17.08
C GLU A 171 -8.89 -19.24 -16.40
N LEU A 172 -9.66 -18.43 -17.15
CA LEU A 172 -10.92 -17.86 -16.65
C LEU A 172 -11.93 -18.94 -16.28
N THR A 173 -12.09 -19.96 -17.13
CA THR A 173 -13.04 -21.05 -16.88
C THR A 173 -12.66 -21.84 -15.62
N ILE A 174 -11.37 -22.09 -15.40
CA ILE A 174 -10.87 -22.77 -14.19
C ILE A 174 -11.11 -21.91 -12.94
N PHE A 175 -10.92 -20.59 -13.02
CA PHE A 175 -11.15 -19.70 -11.86
C PHE A 175 -12.62 -19.69 -11.39
N TYR A 176 -13.58 -19.85 -12.30
CA TYR A 176 -15.01 -19.78 -11.98
C TYR A 176 -15.66 -21.13 -11.59
N LEU A 177 -14.90 -22.23 -11.59
CA LEU A 177 -15.33 -23.56 -11.14
C LEU A 177 -15.00 -23.79 -9.66
#